data_AF-A0A7J6XEM4-F1
#
_entry.id   AF-A0A7J6XEM4-F1
#
_cell.length_a   1.000
_cell.length_b   1.000
_cell.length_c   1.000
_cell.angle_alpha   90.00
_cell.angle_beta   90.00
_cell.angle_gamma   90.00
#
_symmetry.space_group_name_H-M   'P 1'
#
loop_
_entity.id
_entity.type
_entity.pdbx_description
1 polymer ?
#
loop_
_entity_poly.entity_id
_entity_poly.type
_entity_poly.pdbx_seq_one_letter_code
_entity_poly.pdbx_strand_id
1 'polypeptide(L)'
;QGATGIYQNATLRATAHDYNKLWSDFEFQSLTVDGLKKEIFSLIEGMELYVVSNLQYFHYWCKNNALYGLLVDPSTGAIGLIRKKTISLFRCLEGIELLIYGSFDDFGDFANSGLNLPNDFLDREILFEVLRCISNIHQQLGKAGSAIFYESLVNAQLLSSEEVVPGFLKILETGYSSSVAKLHVSQFGADTAWKKELEDRRNQRKFSIEMLLSLNALLDKAASWDRVLNVIEHFIKFLVPYKRSQSFDAEAVFNLSC
;
A
#
# COMPACT_ATOMS: atom_id res chain seq x y z
N GLN A 1 0.37 6.42 -3.63
CA GLN A 1 -0.47 7.37 -2.86
C GLN A 1 -1.28 6.52 -1.90
N GLY A 2 -1.27 6.81 -0.61
CA GLY A 2 -2.23 6.20 0.29
C GLY A 2 -3.57 6.85 0.03
N ALA A 3 -4.40 6.25 -0.84
CA ALA A 3 -5.82 6.56 -0.81
C ALA A 3 -6.27 6.16 0.58
N THR A 4 -6.51 7.13 1.46
CA THR A 4 -7.19 6.88 2.72
C THR A 4 -8.58 6.39 2.34
N GLY A 5 -8.75 5.07 2.25
CA GLY A 5 -10.03 4.41 2.00
C GLY A 5 -11.07 4.63 3.13
N ILE A 6 -10.87 5.67 3.94
CA ILE A 6 -11.68 6.07 5.07
C ILE A 6 -12.41 7.35 4.67
N TYR A 7 -13.54 7.14 4.01
CA TYR A 7 -14.47 8.19 3.66
C TYR A 7 -15.30 8.61 4.88
N GLN A 8 -15.38 9.91 5.15
CA GLN A 8 -16.19 10.44 6.25
C GLN A 8 -16.89 11.73 5.84
N ASN A 9 -18.23 11.69 5.75
CA ASN A 9 -19.08 12.80 5.32
C ASN A 9 -18.79 14.10 6.09
N ALA A 10 -18.67 14.02 7.42
CA ALA A 10 -18.41 15.18 8.27
C ALA A 10 -17.06 15.84 7.97
N THR A 11 -16.06 15.04 7.60
CA THR A 11 -14.71 15.51 7.26
C THR A 11 -14.71 16.18 5.90
N LEU A 12 -15.29 15.52 4.88
CA LEU A 12 -15.35 16.07 3.53
C LEU A 12 -16.11 17.41 3.48
N ARG A 13 -17.21 17.51 4.23
CA ARG A 13 -17.97 18.77 4.33
C ARG A 13 -17.20 19.89 5.02
N ALA A 14 -16.49 19.57 6.11
CA ALA A 14 -15.64 20.55 6.79
C ALA A 14 -14.50 21.02 5.88
N THR A 15 -13.91 20.12 5.08
CA THR A 15 -12.91 20.49 4.07
C THR A 15 -13.51 21.39 2.99
N ALA A 16 -14.68 21.05 2.44
CA ALA A 16 -15.33 21.85 1.40
C ALA A 16 -15.75 23.24 1.91
N HIS A 17 -16.14 23.35 3.17
CA HIS A 17 -16.44 24.63 3.82
C HIS A 17 -15.26 25.59 3.76
N ASP A 18 -14.03 25.12 3.98
CA ASP A 18 -12.82 25.96 3.89
C ASP A 18 -12.54 26.46 2.47
N TYR A 19 -13.11 25.81 1.46
CA TYR A 19 -13.10 26.24 0.06
C TYR A 19 -14.36 27.04 -0.33
N ASN A 20 -15.04 27.65 0.66
CA ASN A 20 -16.26 28.43 0.50
C ASN A 20 -17.44 27.65 -0.09
N LYS A 21 -17.42 26.32 -0.02
CA LYS A 21 -18.56 25.48 -0.42
C LYS A 21 -19.34 25.03 0.80
N LEU A 22 -20.49 25.65 0.96
CA LEU A 22 -21.45 25.33 2.01
C LEU A 22 -22.46 24.33 1.46
N TRP A 23 -22.36 23.07 1.90
CA TRP A 23 -23.41 22.08 1.68
C TRP A 23 -24.25 21.93 2.94
N SER A 24 -25.57 22.13 2.80
CA SER A 24 -26.52 21.69 3.82
C SER A 24 -26.53 20.15 3.94
N ASP A 25 -27.05 19.63 5.06
CA ASP A 25 -27.20 18.18 5.25
C ASP A 25 -28.02 17.54 4.10
N PHE A 26 -29.08 18.22 3.67
CA PHE A 26 -29.96 17.73 2.60
C PHE A 26 -29.27 17.73 1.24
N GLU A 27 -28.60 18.82 0.87
CA GLU A 27 -27.85 18.91 -0.39
C GLU A 27 -26.77 17.82 -0.45
N PHE A 28 -26.00 17.67 0.62
CA PHE A 28 -24.93 16.68 0.65
C PHE A 28 -25.45 15.24 0.54
N GLN A 29 -26.55 14.91 1.23
CA GLN A 29 -27.17 13.59 1.15
C GLN A 29 -27.83 13.31 -0.20
N SER A 30 -28.26 14.36 -0.91
CA SER A 30 -28.87 14.24 -2.25
C SER A 30 -27.84 14.05 -3.37
N LEU A 31 -26.55 14.27 -3.11
CA LEU A 31 -25.50 14.09 -4.11
C LEU A 31 -25.27 12.61 -4.41
N THR A 32 -25.31 12.27 -5.69
CA THR A 32 -24.80 10.98 -6.16
C THR A 32 -23.27 10.94 -6.06
N VAL A 33 -22.67 9.76 -6.12
CA VAL A 33 -21.20 9.62 -6.13
C VAL A 33 -20.57 10.45 -7.25
N ASP A 34 -21.18 10.46 -8.44
CA ASP A 34 -20.68 11.24 -9.58
C ASP A 34 -20.92 12.74 -9.42
N GLY A 35 -22.05 13.13 -8.82
CA GLY A 35 -22.30 14.52 -8.43
C GLY A 35 -21.27 15.02 -7.44
N LEU A 36 -20.97 14.23 -6.40
CA LEU A 36 -19.95 14.55 -5.41
C LEU A 36 -18.54 14.64 -6.02
N LYS A 37 -18.17 13.71 -6.92
CA LYS A 37 -16.90 13.78 -7.66
C LYS A 37 -16.80 15.07 -8.46
N LYS A 38 -17.85 15.42 -9.22
CA LYS A 38 -17.88 16.64 -10.04
C LYS A 38 -17.69 17.89 -9.18
N GLU A 39 -18.38 17.96 -8.05
CA GLU A 39 -18.23 19.08 -7.11
C GLU A 39 -16.82 19.14 -6.52
N ILE A 40 -16.24 18.01 -6.08
CA ILE A 40 -14.86 17.96 -5.59
C ILE A 40 -13.87 18.41 -6.67
N PHE A 41 -14.03 17.95 -7.93
CA PHE A 41 -13.20 18.40 -9.04
C PHE A 41 -13.34 19.90 -9.28
N SER A 42 -14.55 20.45 -9.22
CA SER A 42 -14.75 21.90 -9.36
C SER A 42 -14.04 22.72 -8.25
N LEU A 43 -13.92 22.17 -7.04
CA LEU A 43 -13.19 22.80 -5.94
C LEU A 43 -11.67 22.72 -6.13
N ILE A 44 -11.18 21.65 -6.76
CA ILE A 44 -9.76 21.42 -7.03
C ILE A 44 -9.28 22.19 -8.27
N GLU A 45 -10.08 22.26 -9.34
CA GLU A 45 -9.73 22.96 -10.60
C GLU A 45 -9.51 24.47 -10.40
N GLY A 46 -10.09 25.05 -9.35
CA GLY A 46 -9.83 26.44 -8.96
C GLY A 46 -8.50 26.67 -8.22
N MET A 47 -7.68 25.63 -7.97
CA MET A 47 -6.46 25.73 -7.15
C MET A 47 -5.27 24.96 -7.71
N GLU A 48 -4.10 25.58 -7.72
CA GLU A 48 -2.83 24.95 -8.14
C GLU A 48 -2.28 23.87 -7.17
N LEU A 49 -2.95 23.52 -6.07
CA LEU A 49 -2.41 22.55 -5.10
C LEU A 49 -3.42 21.49 -4.62
N TYR A 50 -3.50 20.39 -5.38
CA TYR A 50 -4.05 19.10 -4.91
C TYR A 50 -3.45 18.66 -3.56
N VAL A 51 -2.20 19.05 -3.26
CA VAL A 51 -1.50 18.73 -2.00
C VAL A 51 -2.14 19.43 -0.79
N VAL A 52 -2.64 20.67 -0.93
CA VAL A 52 -3.26 21.42 0.18
C VAL A 52 -4.60 20.80 0.57
N SER A 53 -5.39 20.36 -0.42
CA SER A 53 -6.69 19.71 -0.18
C SER A 53 -6.58 18.44 0.67
N ASN A 54 -5.50 17.67 0.50
CA ASN A 54 -5.26 16.45 1.27
C ASN A 54 -4.84 16.73 2.71
N LEU A 55 -4.04 17.78 2.95
CA LEU A 55 -3.64 18.18 4.30
C LEU A 55 -4.85 18.72 5.10
N GLN A 56 -5.71 19.50 4.45
CA GLN A 56 -6.92 20.04 5.07
C GLN A 56 -7.92 18.93 5.40
N TYR A 57 -8.12 17.96 4.51
CA TYR A 57 -8.91 16.76 4.78
C TYR A 57 -8.35 15.97 5.96
N PHE A 58 -7.04 15.74 5.99
CA PHE A 58 -6.40 15.00 7.09
C PHE A 58 -6.56 15.72 8.44
N HIS A 59 -6.45 17.04 8.46
CA HIS A 59 -6.68 17.84 9.68
C HIS A 59 -8.09 17.61 10.26
N TYR A 60 -9.12 17.73 9.42
CA TYR A 60 -10.49 17.48 9.86
C TYR A 60 -10.74 16.02 10.20
N TRP A 61 -10.11 15.10 9.48
CA TRP A 61 -10.20 13.67 9.76
C TRP A 61 -9.68 13.37 11.17
N CYS A 62 -8.51 13.91 11.54
CA CYS A 62 -7.96 13.77 12.89
C CYS A 62 -8.92 14.34 13.95
N LYS A 63 -9.48 15.53 13.72
CA LYS A 63 -10.43 16.18 14.64
C LYS A 63 -11.72 15.37 14.81
N ASN A 64 -12.19 14.72 13.74
CA ASN A 64 -13.41 13.91 13.74
C ASN A 64 -13.17 12.45 14.21
N ASN A 65 -11.91 12.00 14.23
CA ASN A 65 -11.50 10.68 14.75
C ASN A 65 -10.87 10.75 16.16
N ALA A 66 -11.03 11.87 16.86
CA ALA A 66 -10.61 12.03 18.25
C ALA A 66 -11.20 10.91 19.12
N LEU A 67 -10.34 10.27 19.92
CA LEU A 67 -10.67 9.13 20.77
C LEU A 67 -11.46 9.60 22.00
N TYR A 68 -12.62 9.00 22.24
CA TYR A 68 -13.50 9.29 23.38
C TYR A 68 -13.56 8.15 24.40
N GLY A 69 -13.32 6.91 23.98
CA GLY A 69 -13.28 5.79 24.91
C GLY A 69 -13.00 4.46 24.24
N LEU A 70 -12.84 3.45 25.08
CA LEU A 70 -12.76 2.05 24.68
C LEU A 70 -14.16 1.43 24.73
N LEU A 71 -14.53 0.72 23.67
CA LEU A 71 -15.71 -0.14 23.63
C LEU A 71 -15.26 -1.56 23.97
N VAL A 72 -15.90 -2.18 24.95
CA VAL A 72 -15.73 -3.61 25.26
C VAL A 72 -17.12 -4.20 25.34
N ASP A 73 -17.42 -5.14 24.45
CA ASP A 73 -18.65 -5.91 24.47
C ASP A 73 -18.38 -7.32 25.04
N PRO A 74 -18.78 -7.60 26.29
CA PRO A 74 -18.54 -8.89 26.92
C PRO A 74 -19.30 -10.04 26.25
N SER A 75 -20.39 -9.74 25.52
CA SER A 75 -21.25 -10.78 24.92
C SER A 75 -20.67 -11.34 23.63
N THR A 76 -20.00 -10.50 22.85
CA THR A 76 -19.33 -10.88 21.59
C THR A 76 -17.82 -10.99 21.72
N GLY A 77 -17.26 -10.54 22.85
CA GLY A 77 -15.83 -10.37 23.08
C GLY A 77 -15.26 -9.13 22.39
N ALA A 78 -15.99 -8.44 21.51
CA ALA A 78 -15.44 -7.39 20.67
C ALA A 78 -14.84 -6.22 21.47
N ILE A 79 -13.64 -5.81 21.06
CA ILE A 79 -12.94 -4.64 21.62
C ILE A 79 -12.85 -3.60 20.51
N GLY A 80 -13.08 -2.33 20.83
CA GLY A 80 -13.03 -1.25 19.87
C GLY A 80 -12.75 0.11 20.48
N LEU A 81 -12.68 1.13 19.64
CA LEU A 81 -12.52 2.52 20.02
C LEU A 81 -13.77 3.30 19.63
N ILE A 82 -14.32 4.03 20.60
CA ILE A 82 -15.34 5.05 20.37
C ILE A 82 -14.61 6.33 20.02
N ARG A 83 -14.86 6.86 18.82
CA ARG A 83 -14.34 8.15 18.37
C ARG A 83 -15.49 9.13 18.19
N LYS A 84 -15.16 10.41 18.11
CA LYS A 84 -16.14 11.51 18.03
C LYS A 84 -17.26 11.30 16.99
N LYS A 85 -16.94 10.69 15.84
CA LYS A 85 -17.88 10.51 14.72
C LYS A 85 -17.83 9.11 14.10
N THR A 86 -17.06 8.19 14.66
CA THR A 86 -16.82 6.84 14.12
C THR A 86 -16.59 5.84 15.26
N ILE A 87 -16.73 4.55 14.96
CA ILE A 87 -16.34 3.46 15.84
C ILE A 87 -15.31 2.62 15.07
N SER A 88 -14.25 2.19 15.75
CA SER A 88 -13.26 1.25 15.19
C SER A 88 -13.30 -0.03 15.99
N LEU A 89 -13.21 -1.19 15.34
CA LEU A 89 -13.11 -2.49 16.01
C LEU A 89 -11.70 -3.04 15.85
N PHE A 90 -11.17 -3.64 16.90
CA PHE A 90 -9.95 -4.41 16.84
C PHE A 90 -10.27 -5.82 16.38
N ARG A 91 -9.41 -6.34 15.50
CA ARG A 91 -9.41 -7.73 15.10
C ARG A 91 -7.97 -8.21 14.98
N CYS A 92 -7.77 -9.50 15.18
CA CYS A 92 -6.49 -10.13 14.86
C CYS A 92 -6.19 -9.96 13.35
N LEU A 93 -4.92 -9.81 13.03
CA LEU A 93 -4.46 -9.80 11.63
C LEU A 93 -4.64 -11.20 11.06
N GLU A 94 -5.13 -11.29 9.82
CA GLU A 94 -5.37 -12.58 9.16
C GLU A 94 -4.50 -12.74 7.91
N GLY A 95 -3.96 -13.94 7.72
CA GLY A 95 -3.34 -14.32 6.45
C GLY A 95 -2.21 -13.39 6.02
N ILE A 96 -2.37 -12.79 4.84
CA ILE A 96 -1.39 -11.87 4.25
C ILE A 96 -1.16 -10.60 5.08
N GLU A 97 -2.11 -10.21 5.94
CA GLU A 97 -1.98 -9.00 6.75
C GLU A 97 -0.90 -9.11 7.81
N LEU A 98 -0.65 -10.32 8.30
CA LEU A 98 0.48 -10.61 9.20
C LEU A 98 1.83 -10.38 8.51
N LEU A 99 1.91 -10.58 7.19
CA LEU A 99 3.12 -10.30 6.41
C LEU A 99 3.27 -8.81 6.05
N ILE A 100 2.17 -8.10 5.89
CA ILE A 100 2.16 -6.67 5.51
C ILE A 100 2.33 -5.76 6.75
N TYR A 101 1.65 -6.09 7.85
CA TYR A 101 1.53 -5.25 9.03
C TYR A 101 2.19 -5.83 10.29
N GLY A 102 2.63 -7.09 10.27
CA GLY A 102 3.40 -7.67 11.36
C GLY A 102 4.76 -7.00 11.53
N SER A 103 5.23 -6.86 12.77
CA SER A 103 6.57 -6.36 13.05
C SER A 103 7.59 -7.39 12.54
N PHE A 104 8.64 -6.90 11.85
CA PHE A 104 9.66 -7.80 11.33
C PHE A 104 10.66 -8.33 12.39
N ASP A 105 10.47 -7.96 13.65
CA ASP A 105 11.43 -8.25 14.73
C ASP A 105 10.82 -9.15 15.83
N ASP A 106 9.49 -9.32 15.91
CA ASP A 106 8.79 -10.16 16.90
C ASP A 106 8.52 -11.61 16.41
N PHE A 107 9.24 -12.07 15.38
CA PHE A 107 8.90 -13.27 14.59
C PHE A 107 9.01 -14.64 15.26
N GLY A 108 9.42 -14.71 16.53
CA GLY A 108 9.50 -15.97 17.28
C GLY A 108 8.15 -16.65 17.51
N ASP A 109 7.04 -15.91 17.47
CA ASP A 109 5.72 -16.39 17.94
C ASP A 109 4.69 -16.68 16.83
N PHE A 110 5.13 -16.76 15.56
CA PHE A 110 4.25 -17.05 14.43
C PHE A 110 3.75 -18.51 14.37
N ALA A 111 4.15 -19.36 15.33
CA ALA A 111 3.67 -20.73 15.45
C ALA A 111 2.17 -20.81 15.82
N ASN A 112 1.61 -19.76 16.45
CA ASN A 112 0.23 -19.76 16.94
C ASN A 112 -0.77 -18.98 16.06
N SER A 113 -0.32 -18.27 15.01
CA SER A 113 -1.16 -17.30 14.29
C SER A 113 -2.12 -17.87 13.24
N GLY A 114 -2.40 -19.18 13.25
CA GLY A 114 -3.33 -19.82 12.31
C GLY A 114 -2.92 -19.70 10.82
N LEU A 115 -1.72 -19.18 10.55
CA LEU A 115 -1.15 -19.13 9.22
C LEU A 115 -0.76 -20.55 8.78
N ASN A 116 -1.54 -21.11 7.86
CA ASN A 116 -1.12 -22.22 6.99
C ASN A 116 -0.08 -21.73 5.96
N LEU A 117 0.93 -20.98 6.41
CA LEU A 117 2.20 -20.85 5.72
C LEU A 117 2.83 -22.25 5.62
N PRO A 118 3.81 -22.46 4.72
CA PRO A 118 4.58 -23.70 4.72
C PRO A 118 5.01 -24.01 6.16
N ASN A 119 4.72 -25.23 6.59
CA ASN A 119 4.80 -25.65 8.00
C ASN A 119 6.25 -25.65 8.54
N ASP A 120 7.22 -25.36 7.66
CA ASP A 120 8.63 -25.29 7.96
C ASP A 120 9.02 -23.85 8.31
N PHE A 121 9.58 -23.67 9.51
CA PHE A 121 10.16 -22.40 9.97
C PHE A 121 11.13 -21.83 8.93
N LEU A 122 11.91 -22.70 8.28
CA LEU A 122 12.87 -22.33 7.25
C LEU A 122 12.20 -21.73 6.00
N ASP A 123 11.05 -22.26 5.58
CA ASP A 123 10.32 -21.73 4.41
C ASP A 123 9.77 -20.32 4.66
N ARG A 124 9.42 -20.01 5.91
CA ARG A 124 9.02 -18.65 6.30
C ARG A 124 10.22 -17.71 6.24
N GLU A 125 11.38 -18.11 6.75
CA GLU A 125 12.59 -17.30 6.67
C GLU A 125 13.01 -17.01 5.23
N ILE A 126 12.90 -18.00 4.34
CA ILE A 126 13.16 -17.85 2.91
C ILE A 126 12.14 -16.88 2.30
N LEU A 127 10.85 -17.03 2.60
CA LEU A 127 9.81 -16.11 2.13
C LEU A 127 10.08 -14.67 2.56
N PHE A 128 10.54 -14.44 3.79
CA PHE A 128 10.86 -13.10 4.26
C PHE A 128 12.02 -12.47 3.50
N GLU A 129 13.07 -13.23 3.20
CA GLU A 129 14.16 -12.72 2.36
C GLU A 129 13.69 -12.42 0.92
N VAL A 130 12.79 -13.25 0.37
CA VAL A 130 12.15 -12.97 -0.93
C VAL A 130 11.39 -11.65 -0.87
N LEU A 131 10.57 -11.44 0.16
CA LEU A 131 9.80 -10.20 0.32
C LEU A 131 10.72 -8.98 0.50
N ARG A 132 11.87 -9.15 1.16
CA ARG A 132 12.89 -8.09 1.29
C ARG A 132 13.50 -7.72 -0.07
N CYS A 133 13.82 -8.72 -0.90
CA CYS A 133 14.23 -8.48 -2.29
C CYS A 133 13.15 -7.74 -3.10
N ILE A 134 11.88 -8.15 -2.98
CA ILE A 134 10.76 -7.49 -3.64
C ILE A 134 10.62 -6.03 -3.17
N SER A 135 10.78 -5.76 -1.87
CA SER A 135 10.76 -4.40 -1.31
C SER A 135 11.87 -3.53 -1.92
N ASN A 136 13.10 -4.04 -2.04
CA ASN A 136 14.20 -3.30 -2.66
C ASN A 136 13.90 -2.96 -4.13
N ILE A 137 13.35 -3.92 -4.89
CA ILE A 137 12.91 -3.71 -6.27
C ILE A 137 11.81 -2.63 -6.33
N HIS A 138 10.80 -2.74 -5.46
CA HIS A 138 9.69 -1.79 -5.40
C HIS A 138 10.18 -0.37 -5.10
N GLN A 139 11.08 -0.22 -4.13
CA GLN A 139 11.67 1.08 -3.79
C GLN A 139 12.44 1.68 -4.97
N GLN A 140 13.18 0.86 -5.71
CA GLN A 140 13.97 1.30 -6.86
C GLN A 140 13.11 1.70 -8.06
N LEU A 141 12.01 0.97 -8.33
CA LEU A 141 11.05 1.32 -9.38
C LEU A 141 10.24 2.59 -9.05
N GLY A 142 10.05 2.83 -7.75
CA GLY A 142 9.31 3.98 -7.25
C GLY A 142 7.82 3.95 -7.59
N LYS A 143 7.15 5.05 -7.24
CA LYS A 143 5.68 5.18 -7.35
C LYS A 143 5.19 5.14 -8.80
N ALA A 144 5.96 5.74 -9.72
CA ALA A 144 5.60 5.77 -11.13
C ALA A 144 5.72 4.38 -11.76
N GLY A 145 6.79 3.63 -11.49
CA GLY A 145 6.93 2.24 -11.94
C GLY A 145 5.80 1.37 -11.42
N SER A 146 5.44 1.52 -10.14
CA SER A 146 4.30 0.78 -9.54
C SER A 146 2.97 1.08 -10.23
N ALA A 147 2.71 2.34 -10.60
CA ALA A 147 1.50 2.73 -11.31
C ALA A 147 1.45 2.15 -12.72
N ILE A 148 2.57 2.18 -13.45
CA ILE A 148 2.67 1.59 -14.80
C ILE A 148 2.47 0.07 -14.73
N PHE A 149 3.03 -0.60 -13.72
CA PHE A 149 2.84 -2.03 -13.51
C PHE A 149 1.37 -2.36 -13.26
N TYR A 150 0.71 -1.62 -12.36
CA TYR A 150 -0.70 -1.80 -12.05
C TYR A 150 -1.58 -1.57 -13.28
N GLU A 151 -1.30 -0.52 -14.04
CA GLU A 151 -2.03 -0.22 -15.28
C GLU A 151 -1.88 -1.34 -16.31
N SER A 152 -0.68 -1.91 -16.47
CA SER A 152 -0.45 -3.06 -17.34
C SER A 152 -1.23 -4.31 -16.91
N LEU A 153 -1.41 -4.52 -15.60
CA LEU A 153 -2.17 -5.66 -15.08
C LEU A 153 -3.68 -5.50 -15.28
N VAL A 154 -4.22 -4.30 -15.00
CA VAL A 154 -5.66 -4.03 -15.04
C VAL A 154 -6.14 -3.77 -16.46
N ASN A 155 -5.34 -3.05 -17.24
CA ASN A 155 -5.65 -2.61 -18.60
C ASN A 155 -4.68 -3.24 -19.60
N ALA A 156 -4.61 -4.57 -19.63
CA ALA A 156 -3.70 -5.34 -20.48
C ALA A 156 -3.86 -5.07 -22.00
N GLN A 157 -4.98 -4.48 -22.43
CA GLN A 157 -5.21 -4.06 -23.83
C GLN A 157 -4.48 -2.74 -24.18
N LEU A 158 -4.15 -1.92 -23.20
CA LEU A 158 -3.52 -0.60 -23.36
C LEU A 158 -1.99 -0.67 -23.17
N LEU A 159 -1.53 -1.54 -22.27
CA LEU A 159 -0.10 -1.71 -21.96
C LEU A 159 0.21 -3.18 -21.69
N SER A 160 0.94 -3.82 -22.60
CA SER A 160 1.36 -5.21 -22.40
C SER A 160 2.48 -5.31 -21.37
N SER A 161 2.44 -6.34 -20.52
CA SER A 161 3.53 -6.62 -19.58
C SER A 161 4.88 -6.84 -20.28
N GLU A 162 4.86 -7.36 -21.51
CA GLU A 162 6.06 -7.56 -22.35
C GLU A 162 6.72 -6.24 -22.76
N GLU A 163 5.95 -5.14 -22.82
CA GLU A 163 6.45 -3.80 -23.18
C GLU A 163 7.01 -3.07 -21.95
N VAL A 164 6.45 -3.35 -20.77
CA VAL A 164 6.78 -2.67 -19.51
C VAL A 164 8.00 -3.28 -18.82
N VAL A 165 8.13 -4.61 -18.84
CA VAL A 165 9.20 -5.35 -18.15
C VAL A 165 10.60 -4.89 -18.59
N PRO A 166 10.93 -4.72 -19.89
CA PRO A 166 12.24 -4.22 -20.30
C PRO A 166 12.57 -2.84 -19.74
N GLY A 167 11.56 -1.96 -19.62
CA GLY A 167 11.70 -0.65 -19.02
C GLY A 167 12.06 -0.71 -17.53
N PHE A 168 11.42 -1.62 -16.79
CA PHE A 168 11.75 -1.87 -15.38
C PHE A 168 13.14 -2.47 -15.21
N LEU A 169 13.52 -3.46 -16.02
CA LEU A 169 14.87 -4.03 -15.98
C LEU A 169 15.92 -2.95 -16.22
N LYS A 170 15.70 -2.05 -17.18
CA LYS A 170 16.61 -0.93 -17.44
C LYS A 170 16.72 0.05 -16.26
N ILE A 171 15.61 0.31 -15.56
CA ILE A 171 15.62 1.15 -14.35
C ILE A 171 16.37 0.44 -13.22
N LEU A 172 16.17 -0.86 -13.03
CA LEU A 172 16.89 -1.64 -12.02
C LEU A 172 18.39 -1.73 -12.32
N GLU A 173 18.78 -1.74 -13.60
CA GLU A 173 20.17 -1.83 -14.04
C GLU A 173 20.90 -0.48 -13.94
N THR A 174 20.26 0.60 -14.39
CA THR A 174 20.92 1.90 -14.56
C THR A 174 20.48 2.95 -13.56
N GLY A 175 19.46 2.65 -12.73
CA GLY A 175 18.82 3.59 -11.82
C GLY A 175 17.98 4.66 -12.53
N TYR A 176 17.83 4.55 -13.85
CA TYR A 176 17.43 5.67 -14.67
C TYR A 176 16.68 5.29 -15.96
N SER A 177 15.65 6.06 -16.32
CA SER A 177 15.04 6.00 -17.66
C SER A 177 15.52 7.16 -18.53
N SER A 178 16.26 6.86 -19.59
CA SER A 178 16.92 7.84 -20.48
C SER A 178 16.00 8.89 -21.12
N SER A 179 14.69 8.63 -21.20
CA SER A 179 13.68 9.57 -21.69
C SER A 179 13.43 10.72 -20.70
N VAL A 180 13.54 10.45 -19.40
CA VAL A 180 13.34 11.43 -18.32
C VAL A 180 14.48 12.45 -18.27
N ALA A 181 15.70 12.10 -18.73
CA ALA A 181 16.87 12.99 -18.70
C ALA A 181 16.75 14.11 -19.69
N LYS A 182 16.35 13.74 -20.90
CA LYS A 182 16.17 14.69 -22.00
C LYS A 182 15.10 15.72 -21.65
N LEU A 183 14.04 15.29 -20.97
CA LEU A 183 13.00 16.18 -20.47
C LEU A 183 13.53 17.13 -19.38
N HIS A 184 14.26 16.60 -18.38
CA HIS A 184 14.78 17.42 -17.27
C HIS A 184 15.79 18.47 -17.71
N VAL A 185 16.72 18.14 -18.62
CA VAL A 185 17.68 19.10 -19.18
C VAL A 185 16.95 20.22 -19.93
N SER A 186 15.89 19.89 -20.66
CA SER A 186 15.09 20.88 -21.41
C SER A 186 14.24 21.80 -20.53
N GLN A 187 13.80 21.34 -19.35
CA GLN A 187 12.86 22.07 -18.49
C GLN A 187 13.52 22.80 -17.31
N PHE A 188 14.62 22.30 -16.76
CA PHE A 188 15.18 22.78 -15.49
C PHE A 188 16.66 23.19 -15.55
N GLY A 189 17.27 23.19 -16.74
CA GLY A 189 18.66 23.54 -16.96
C GLY A 189 19.67 22.44 -16.60
N ALA A 190 20.91 22.60 -17.06
CA ALA A 190 21.96 21.58 -16.95
C ALA A 190 22.38 21.28 -15.50
N ASP A 191 22.42 22.29 -14.62
CA ASP A 191 22.86 22.14 -13.23
C ASP A 191 21.90 21.27 -12.41
N THR A 192 20.59 21.47 -12.59
CA THR A 192 19.54 20.68 -11.93
C THR A 192 19.54 19.23 -12.43
N ALA A 193 19.75 19.04 -13.73
CA ALA A 193 19.84 17.72 -14.34
C ALA A 193 21.07 16.94 -13.83
N TRP A 194 22.22 17.61 -13.71
CA TRP A 194 23.45 17.01 -13.17
C TRP A 194 23.30 16.56 -11.71
N LYS A 195 22.70 17.42 -10.87
CA LYS A 195 22.45 17.09 -9.45
C LYS A 195 21.56 15.87 -9.31
N LYS A 196 20.50 15.80 -10.12
CA LYS A 196 19.58 14.65 -10.15
C LYS A 196 20.27 13.38 -10.63
N GLU A 197 21.10 13.46 -11.67
CA GLU A 197 21.87 12.30 -12.15
C GLU A 197 22.82 11.75 -11.06
N LEU A 198 23.46 12.64 -10.29
CA LEU A 198 24.34 12.22 -9.20
C LEU A 198 23.57 11.53 -8.07
N GLU A 199 22.36 12.01 -7.77
CA GLU A 199 21.44 11.38 -6.81
C GLU A 199 20.98 10.01 -7.32
N ASP A 200 20.59 9.90 -8.58
CA ASP A 200 20.16 8.65 -9.21
C ASP A 200 21.28 7.60 -9.19
N ARG A 201 22.53 8.00 -9.51
CA ARG A 201 23.70 7.09 -9.41
C ARG A 201 23.97 6.65 -7.97
N ARG A 202 23.78 7.54 -6.99
CA ARG A 202 23.94 7.19 -5.57
C ARG A 202 22.88 6.19 -5.14
N ASN A 203 21.63 6.41 -5.53
CA ASN A 203 20.51 5.51 -5.27
C ASN A 203 20.73 4.16 -5.94
N GLN A 204 21.22 4.14 -7.18
CA GLN A 204 21.55 2.90 -7.89
C GLN A 204 22.62 2.09 -7.17
N ARG A 205 23.72 2.71 -6.71
CA ARG A 205 24.75 2.00 -5.93
C ARG A 205 24.19 1.43 -4.64
N LYS A 206 23.38 2.21 -3.93
CA LYS A 206 22.71 1.77 -2.71
C LYS A 206 21.83 0.55 -2.99
N PHE A 207 20.96 0.63 -3.99
CA PHE A 207 20.11 -0.47 -4.43
C PHE A 207 20.92 -1.71 -4.80
N SER A 208 21.99 -1.58 -5.60
CA SER A 208 22.82 -2.73 -6.00
C SER A 208 23.46 -3.42 -4.78
N ILE A 209 23.94 -2.66 -3.80
CA ILE A 209 24.52 -3.21 -2.56
C ILE A 209 23.43 -3.89 -1.74
N GLU A 210 22.28 -3.24 -1.51
CA GLU A 210 21.17 -3.80 -0.72
C GLU A 210 20.59 -5.05 -1.37
N MET A 211 20.45 -5.06 -2.69
CA MET A 211 19.97 -6.22 -3.45
C MET A 211 20.98 -7.37 -3.39
N LEU A 212 22.29 -7.10 -3.56
CA LEU A 212 23.32 -8.13 -3.45
C LEU A 212 23.32 -8.78 -2.05
N LEU A 213 23.26 -7.96 -0.99
CA LEU A 213 23.20 -8.45 0.38
C LEU A 213 21.93 -9.28 0.64
N SER A 214 20.79 -8.84 0.11
CA SER A 214 19.53 -9.56 0.27
C SER A 214 19.52 -10.88 -0.51
N LEU A 215 20.07 -10.90 -1.72
CA LEU A 215 20.19 -12.11 -2.53
C LEU A 215 21.16 -13.13 -1.93
N ASN A 216 22.28 -12.68 -1.38
CA ASN A 216 23.21 -13.56 -0.68
C ASN A 216 22.56 -14.15 0.57
N ALA A 217 21.90 -13.33 1.40
CA ALA A 217 21.17 -13.81 2.57
C ALA A 217 20.05 -14.81 2.20
N LEU A 218 19.35 -14.56 1.09
CA LEU A 218 18.33 -15.46 0.56
C LEU A 218 18.94 -16.82 0.15
N LEU A 219 20.05 -16.80 -0.58
CA LEU A 219 20.73 -18.01 -1.01
C LEU A 219 21.35 -18.79 0.16
N ASP A 220 21.93 -18.10 1.12
CA ASP A 220 22.50 -18.71 2.32
C ASP A 220 21.43 -19.46 3.12
N LYS A 221 20.20 -18.91 3.21
CA LYS A 221 19.07 -19.56 3.89
C LYS A 221 18.43 -20.67 3.06
N ALA A 222 18.27 -20.47 1.76
CA ALA A 222 17.57 -21.42 0.90
C ALA A 222 18.45 -22.58 0.41
N ALA A 223 19.77 -22.44 0.50
CA ALA A 223 20.80 -23.33 -0.06
C ALA A 223 20.78 -23.51 -1.59
N SER A 224 19.65 -23.24 -2.26
CA SER A 224 19.47 -23.35 -3.70
C SER A 224 18.33 -22.47 -4.21
N TRP A 225 18.40 -22.09 -5.48
CA TRP A 225 17.32 -21.36 -6.17
C TRP A 225 16.05 -22.20 -6.34
N ASP A 226 16.18 -23.52 -6.48
CA ASP A 226 15.03 -24.43 -6.55
C ASP A 226 14.16 -24.31 -5.29
N ARG A 227 14.80 -24.31 -4.11
CA ARG A 227 14.10 -24.11 -2.83
C ARG A 227 13.42 -22.75 -2.77
N VAL A 228 14.07 -21.68 -3.22
CA VAL A 228 13.46 -20.33 -3.30
C VAL A 228 12.19 -20.34 -4.16
N LEU A 229 12.27 -20.94 -5.36
CA LEU A 229 11.13 -21.00 -6.29
C LEU A 229 9.97 -21.81 -5.71
N ASN A 230 10.27 -22.94 -5.04
CA ASN A 230 9.26 -23.74 -4.36
C ASN A 230 8.54 -22.94 -3.27
N VAL A 231 9.26 -22.14 -2.47
CA VAL A 231 8.65 -21.26 -1.44
C VAL A 231 7.75 -20.20 -2.08
N ILE A 232 8.22 -19.56 -3.16
CA ILE A 232 7.44 -18.57 -3.91
C ILE A 232 6.15 -19.20 -4.46
N GLU A 233 6.22 -20.40 -5.03
CA GLU A 233 5.05 -21.09 -5.58
C GLU A 233 4.01 -21.40 -4.49
N HIS A 234 4.44 -21.92 -3.34
CA HIS A 234 3.56 -22.15 -2.20
C HIS A 234 2.90 -20.86 -1.71
N PHE A 235 3.68 -19.77 -1.65
CA PHE A 235 3.16 -18.46 -1.25
C PHE A 235 2.14 -17.92 -2.26
N ILE A 236 2.39 -18.02 -3.57
CA ILE A 236 1.42 -17.58 -4.59
C ILE A 236 0.12 -18.39 -4.49
N LYS A 237 0.19 -19.70 -4.29
CA LYS A 237 -1.00 -20.55 -4.07
C LYS A 237 -1.80 -20.12 -2.84
N PHE A 238 -1.13 -19.62 -1.80
CA PHE A 238 -1.78 -19.06 -0.61
C PHE A 238 -2.50 -17.73 -0.91
N LEU A 239 -1.96 -16.89 -1.79
CA LEU A 239 -2.59 -15.61 -2.18
C LEU A 239 -3.84 -15.78 -3.04
N VAL A 240 -4.02 -16.92 -3.72
CA VAL A 240 -5.23 -17.19 -4.49
C VAL A 240 -6.39 -17.33 -3.49
N PRO A 241 -7.42 -16.44 -3.54
CA PRO A 241 -8.53 -16.55 -2.62
C PRO A 241 -9.22 -17.90 -2.80
N TYR A 242 -9.23 -18.74 -1.77
CA TYR A 242 -10.18 -19.84 -1.72
C TYR A 242 -11.57 -19.23 -1.92
N LYS A 243 -12.31 -19.68 -2.95
CA LYS A 243 -13.74 -19.43 -3.10
C LYS A 243 -14.42 -19.99 -1.84
N ARG A 244 -14.49 -19.19 -0.77
CA ARG A 244 -15.30 -19.51 0.40
C ARG A 244 -16.74 -19.36 -0.08
N SER A 245 -17.40 -20.48 -0.36
CA SER A 245 -18.85 -20.54 -0.40
C SER A 245 -19.35 -20.11 0.99
N GLN A 246 -19.67 -18.82 1.16
CA GLN A 246 -20.32 -18.33 2.37
C GLN A 246 -21.71 -18.94 2.41
N SER A 247 -21.89 -19.99 3.21
CA SER A 247 -23.18 -20.26 3.84
C SER A 247 -23.42 -19.14 4.85
N PHE A 248 -24.52 -18.41 4.68
CA PHE A 248 -24.91 -17.23 5.46
C PHE A 248 -25.25 -17.49 6.95
N ASP A 249 -24.96 -18.67 7.49
CA ASP A 249 -25.25 -19.07 8.88
C ASP A 249 -23.98 -19.16 9.73
N ALA A 250 -23.22 -18.06 9.84
CA ALA A 250 -22.17 -17.95 10.83
C ALA A 250 -22.48 -16.78 11.76
N GLU A 251 -22.84 -17.10 13.02
CA GLU A 251 -22.73 -16.15 14.13
C GLU A 251 -21.35 -15.47 14.06
N ALA A 252 -21.34 -14.15 14.14
CA ALA A 252 -20.12 -13.35 14.14
C ALA A 252 -19.35 -13.57 15.45
N VAL A 253 -18.67 -14.71 15.56
CA VAL A 253 -17.75 -15.01 16.65
C VAL A 253 -16.46 -14.26 16.36
N PHE A 254 -16.24 -13.14 17.06
CA PHE A 254 -14.97 -12.43 17.03
C PHE A 254 -13.96 -13.19 17.90
N ASN A 255 -13.25 -14.16 17.29
CA ASN A 255 -12.16 -14.85 17.97
C ASN A 255 -11.00 -13.87 18.21
N LEU A 256 -10.81 -13.47 19.47
CA LEU A 256 -9.74 -12.59 19.94
C LEU A 256 -8.57 -13.35 20.58
N SER A 257 -8.50 -14.66 20.40
CA SER A 257 -7.31 -15.45 20.76
C SER A 257 -6.21 -15.22 19.74
N CYS A 258 -5.59 -14.05 19.84
CA CYS A 258 -4.18 -13.83 19.60
C CYS A 258 -3.45 -14.23 20.91
#